data_AF-A0A645GT44-F1
#
_entry.id   AF-A0A645GT44-F1
#
_cell.length_a   1.000
_cell.length_b   1.000
_cell.length_c   1.000
_cell.angle_alpha   90.00
_cell.angle_beta   90.00
_cell.angle_gamma   90.00
#
_symmetry.space_group_name_H-M   'P 1'
#
loop_
_entity.id
_entity.type
_entity.pdbx_description
1 polymer ?
#
loop_
_entity_poly.entity_id
_entity_poly.type
_entity_poly.pdbx_seq_one_letter_code
_entity_poly.pdbx_strand_id
1 'polypeptide(L)'
;MEDCYGLGMEQFFTSSGNDWAFQSMTGRMLEAVRKEYWDAGLATRQSIAAAYAQSVIRQGMACCDHTCNNPLLNQMVVSLVSMPGVLSPEQVMKFKVAVERAAAKNLDEQVRERRELQKTLAESFAAEAGKTSGKPSTPPPGEPPPQPSQPQPQQQASAPERGDGQTVKGFRMKDANANADRTELASSGLQWTVLAAVFGLIAVFALGCLRRER
;
A
#
# COMPACT_ATOMS: atom_id res chain seq x y z
N MET A 1 -14.45 -3.01 -14.15
CA MET A 1 -14.48 -1.58 -14.49
C MET A 1 -15.01 -1.48 -15.90
N GLU A 2 -16.15 -0.81 -16.11
CA GLU A 2 -16.72 -0.68 -17.45
C GLU A 2 -16.11 0.54 -18.15
N ASP A 3 -15.42 0.30 -19.26
CA ASP A 3 -14.91 1.35 -20.14
C ASP A 3 -15.98 1.67 -21.19
N CYS A 4 -16.90 2.56 -20.83
CA CYS A 4 -18.06 2.87 -21.66
C CYS A 4 -17.71 3.46 -23.04
N TYR A 5 -16.50 4.01 -23.19
CA TYR A 5 -16.00 4.57 -24.44
C TYR A 5 -15.02 3.63 -25.16
N GLY A 6 -14.72 2.46 -24.59
CA GLY A 6 -13.80 1.50 -25.17
C GLY A 6 -12.39 2.06 -25.39
N LEU A 7 -11.92 2.95 -24.50
CA LEU A 7 -10.60 3.57 -24.58
C LEU A 7 -9.45 2.59 -24.31
N GLY A 8 -9.75 1.37 -23.87
CA GLY A 8 -8.77 0.36 -23.54
C GLY A 8 -8.01 0.71 -22.26
N MET A 9 -8.69 1.31 -21.27
CA MET A 9 -8.04 1.85 -20.07
C MET A 9 -7.16 0.82 -19.35
N GLU A 10 -7.61 -0.43 -19.20
CA GLU A 10 -6.80 -1.49 -18.59
C GLU A 10 -5.53 -1.77 -19.42
N GLN A 11 -5.67 -1.98 -20.73
CA GLN A 11 -4.52 -2.14 -21.64
C GLN A 11 -3.57 -0.96 -21.57
N PHE A 12 -4.08 0.27 -21.50
CA PHE A 12 -3.27 1.49 -21.43
C PHE A 12 -2.37 1.48 -20.18
N PHE A 13 -2.92 1.20 -19.00
CA PHE A 13 -2.13 1.14 -17.76
C PHE A 13 -1.14 -0.02 -17.76
N THR A 14 -1.55 -1.21 -18.19
CA THR A 14 -0.66 -2.38 -18.21
C THR A 14 0.45 -2.22 -19.24
N SER A 15 0.17 -1.74 -20.45
CA SER A 15 1.19 -1.53 -21.50
C SER A 15 2.18 -0.39 -21.17
N SER A 16 1.74 0.60 -20.40
CA SER A 16 2.61 1.68 -19.92
C SER A 16 3.44 1.28 -18.69
N GLY A 17 3.29 0.06 -18.16
CA GLY A 17 3.94 -0.39 -16.93
C GLY A 17 3.43 0.31 -15.67
N ASN A 18 2.23 0.90 -15.71
CA ASN A 18 1.66 1.71 -14.64
C ASN A 18 0.43 1.06 -14.01
N ASP A 19 0.51 -0.26 -13.74
CA ASP A 19 -0.56 -0.99 -13.05
C ASP A 19 -0.82 -0.43 -11.64
N TRP A 20 0.15 0.19 -10.99
CA TRP A 20 -0.05 0.81 -9.67
C TRP A 20 -0.97 2.04 -9.70
N ALA A 21 -0.96 2.83 -10.77
CA ALA A 21 -1.94 3.90 -10.94
C ALA A 21 -3.36 3.32 -11.13
N PHE A 22 -3.49 2.27 -11.94
CA PHE A 22 -4.74 1.55 -12.08
C PHE A 22 -5.26 1.02 -10.74
N GLN A 23 -4.38 0.39 -9.96
CA GLN A 23 -4.69 -0.07 -8.60
C GLN A 23 -5.16 1.06 -7.69
N SER A 24 -4.49 2.22 -7.73
CA SER A 24 -4.88 3.40 -6.95
C SER A 24 -6.27 3.91 -7.36
N MET A 25 -6.57 3.94 -8.66
CA MET A 25 -7.88 4.35 -9.18
C MET A 25 -8.99 3.38 -8.75
N THR A 26 -8.84 2.09 -9.04
CA THR A 26 -9.84 1.09 -8.69
C THR A 26 -9.99 0.95 -7.17
N GLY A 27 -8.89 1.06 -6.42
CA GLY A 27 -8.90 1.07 -4.96
C GLY A 27 -9.68 2.27 -4.39
N ARG A 28 -9.51 3.46 -4.96
CA ARG A 28 -10.29 4.65 -4.57
C ARG A 28 -11.77 4.50 -4.89
N MET A 29 -12.12 3.93 -6.04
CA MET A 29 -13.52 3.65 -6.40
C MET A 29 -14.17 2.70 -5.40
N LEU A 30 -13.48 1.60 -5.04
CA LEU A 30 -13.95 0.63 -4.06
C LEU A 30 -14.03 1.25 -2.66
N GLU A 31 -13.10 2.12 -2.29
CA GLU A 31 -13.14 2.83 -1.01
C GLU A 31 -14.34 3.80 -0.94
N ALA A 32 -14.71 4.44 -2.05
CA ALA A 32 -15.92 5.26 -2.12
C ALA A 32 -17.19 4.43 -1.90
N VAL A 33 -17.24 3.22 -2.47
CA VAL A 33 -18.33 2.25 -2.20
C VAL A 33 -18.34 1.82 -0.73
N ARG A 34 -17.19 1.44 -0.17
CA ARG A 34 -17.06 0.96 1.21
C ARG A 34 -17.48 2.01 2.25
N LYS A 35 -17.27 3.29 1.93
CA LYS A 35 -17.63 4.44 2.76
C LYS A 35 -18.99 5.04 2.42
N GLU A 36 -19.76 4.39 1.55
CA GLU A 36 -21.11 4.80 1.18
C GLU A 36 -21.18 6.17 0.46
N TYR A 37 -20.05 6.64 -0.09
CA TYR A 37 -20.02 7.84 -0.93
C TYR A 37 -20.52 7.57 -2.35
N TRP A 38 -20.52 6.31 -2.78
CA TRP A 38 -21.03 5.89 -4.08
C TRP A 38 -21.79 4.57 -3.97
N ASP A 39 -23.09 4.59 -4.28
CA ASP A 39 -23.90 3.39 -4.35
C ASP A 39 -23.81 2.71 -5.73
N ALA A 40 -22.72 1.97 -5.94
CA ALA A 40 -22.53 1.18 -7.16
C ALA A 40 -23.36 -0.11 -7.12
N GLY A 41 -23.86 -0.60 -8.27
CA GLY A 41 -24.50 -1.92 -8.36
C GLY A 41 -23.53 -3.07 -8.06
N LEU A 42 -24.04 -4.23 -7.63
CA LEU A 42 -23.21 -5.39 -7.26
C LEU A 42 -22.26 -5.83 -8.39
N ALA A 43 -22.78 -5.91 -9.62
CA ALA A 43 -21.98 -6.27 -10.80
C ALA A 43 -20.81 -5.29 -11.01
N THR A 44 -21.06 -3.99 -10.86
CA THR A 44 -20.02 -2.95 -10.92
C THR A 44 -18.99 -3.12 -9.82
N ARG A 45 -19.41 -3.37 -8.57
CA ARG A 45 -18.50 -3.61 -7.44
C ARG A 45 -17.61 -4.83 -7.68
N GLN A 46 -18.20 -5.94 -8.11
CA GLN A 46 -17.47 -7.17 -8.46
C GLN A 46 -16.49 -6.94 -9.61
N SER A 47 -16.92 -6.24 -10.66
CA SER A 47 -16.10 -5.93 -11.83
C SER A 47 -14.91 -5.02 -11.49
N ILE A 48 -15.07 -4.05 -10.57
CA ILE A 48 -13.95 -3.21 -10.09
C ILE A 48 -13.04 -4.02 -9.16
N ALA A 49 -13.59 -4.82 -8.26
CA ALA A 49 -12.82 -5.66 -7.33
C ALA A 49 -11.99 -6.71 -8.08
N ALA A 50 -12.55 -7.35 -9.11
CA ALA A 50 -11.83 -8.29 -9.97
C ALA A 50 -10.67 -7.61 -10.70
N ALA A 51 -10.91 -6.44 -11.31
CA ALA A 51 -9.87 -5.69 -12.01
C ALA A 51 -8.73 -5.26 -11.06
N TYR A 52 -9.08 -4.75 -9.87
CA TYR A 52 -8.11 -4.42 -8.83
C TYR A 52 -7.29 -5.66 -8.41
N ALA A 53 -7.95 -6.75 -8.05
CA ALA A 53 -7.29 -7.98 -7.60
C ALA A 53 -6.38 -8.56 -8.70
N GLN A 54 -6.83 -8.59 -9.95
CA GLN A 54 -6.02 -9.07 -11.08
C GLN A 54 -4.78 -8.21 -11.30
N SER A 55 -4.90 -6.88 -11.24
CA SER A 55 -3.73 -5.99 -11.36
C SER A 55 -2.72 -6.20 -10.22
N VAL A 56 -3.17 -6.47 -9.00
CA VAL A 56 -2.31 -6.83 -7.85
C VAL A 56 -1.65 -8.19 -8.06
N ILE A 57 -2.37 -9.19 -8.59
CA ILE A 57 -1.80 -10.51 -8.90
C ILE A 57 -0.72 -10.40 -9.97
N ARG A 58 -0.91 -9.54 -10.99
CA ARG A 58 0.03 -9.35 -12.10
C ARG A 58 1.32 -8.66 -11.65
N GLN A 59 1.22 -7.51 -10.97
CA GLN A 59 2.34 -6.60 -10.74
C GLN A 59 2.75 -6.48 -9.27
N GLY A 60 2.03 -7.13 -8.36
CA GLY A 60 2.13 -6.87 -6.92
C GLY A 60 1.34 -5.65 -6.50
N MET A 61 1.23 -5.46 -5.19
CA MET A 61 0.40 -4.40 -4.59
C MET A 61 1.15 -3.06 -4.54
N ALA A 62 0.51 -2.01 -5.07
CA ALA A 62 0.89 -0.62 -4.82
C ALA A 62 0.86 -0.38 -3.31
N CYS A 63 1.85 0.34 -2.78
CA CYS A 63 1.91 0.58 -1.34
C CYS A 63 1.87 2.07 -1.01
N CYS A 64 0.67 2.51 -0.67
CA CYS A 64 0.31 3.81 -0.10
C CYS A 64 -0.81 3.60 0.93
N ASP A 65 -1.13 4.63 1.72
CA ASP A 65 -2.09 4.51 2.83
C ASP A 65 -3.47 3.99 2.42
N HIS A 66 -3.88 4.23 1.16
CA HIS A 66 -5.17 3.82 0.63
C HIS A 66 -5.18 2.46 -0.08
N THR A 67 -4.05 1.76 -0.18
CA THR A 67 -3.93 0.45 -0.85
C THR A 67 -3.41 -0.63 0.11
N CYS A 68 -2.09 -0.84 0.22
CA CYS A 68 -1.49 -1.85 1.09
C CYS A 68 -1.87 -1.68 2.57
N ASN A 69 -1.94 -0.44 3.06
CA ASN A 69 -2.28 -0.11 4.45
C ASN A 69 -3.81 0.08 4.64
N ASN A 70 -4.64 -0.51 3.78
CA ASN A 70 -6.09 -0.45 3.92
C ASN A 70 -6.71 -1.85 4.07
N PRO A 71 -6.57 -2.48 5.26
CA PRO A 71 -7.04 -3.85 5.47
C PRO A 71 -8.56 -4.00 5.38
N LEU A 72 -9.33 -2.96 5.70
CA LEU A 72 -10.80 -2.98 5.57
C LEU A 72 -11.23 -3.00 4.10
N LEU A 73 -10.56 -2.23 3.24
CA LEU A 73 -10.74 -2.32 1.79
C LEU A 73 -10.36 -3.70 1.28
N ASN A 74 -9.17 -4.19 1.62
CA ASN A 74 -8.69 -5.48 1.12
C ASN A 74 -9.57 -6.64 1.60
N GLN A 75 -10.12 -6.58 2.81
CA GLN A 75 -11.15 -7.51 3.28
C GLN A 75 -12.41 -7.47 2.40
N MET A 76 -12.93 -6.26 2.12
CA MET A 76 -14.08 -6.11 1.22
C MET A 76 -13.80 -6.68 -0.17
N VAL A 77 -12.60 -6.45 -0.72
CA VAL A 77 -12.19 -6.99 -2.01
C VAL A 77 -12.20 -8.52 -1.97
N VAL A 78 -11.58 -9.15 -0.97
CA VAL A 78 -11.63 -10.61 -0.79
C VAL A 78 -13.07 -11.11 -0.79
N SER A 79 -13.98 -10.47 -0.04
CA SER A 79 -15.40 -10.86 -0.02
C SER A 79 -16.06 -10.74 -1.39
N LEU A 80 -15.76 -9.67 -2.14
CA LEU A 80 -16.33 -9.45 -3.47
C LEU A 80 -15.82 -10.48 -4.50
N VAL A 81 -14.51 -10.76 -4.49
CA VAL A 81 -13.90 -11.67 -5.48
C VAL A 81 -14.06 -13.15 -5.15
N SER A 82 -14.41 -13.48 -3.90
CA SER A 82 -14.74 -14.85 -3.48
C SER A 82 -16.14 -15.28 -3.88
N MET A 83 -16.98 -14.37 -4.40
CA MET A 83 -18.30 -14.74 -4.89
C MET A 83 -18.20 -15.64 -6.14
N PRO A 84 -19.10 -16.63 -6.29
CA PRO A 84 -19.09 -17.53 -7.44
C PRO A 84 -19.09 -16.76 -8.76
N GLY A 85 -18.18 -17.13 -9.67
CA GLY A 85 -18.08 -16.54 -11.00
C GLY A 85 -17.29 -15.23 -11.10
N VAL A 86 -16.78 -14.67 -9.99
CA VAL A 86 -15.98 -13.44 -10.02
C VAL A 86 -14.50 -13.74 -10.28
N LEU A 87 -13.84 -14.51 -9.43
CA LEU A 87 -12.49 -15.04 -9.63
C LEU A 87 -12.41 -16.51 -9.21
N SER A 88 -11.38 -17.23 -9.68
CA SER A 88 -11.12 -18.59 -9.21
C SER A 88 -10.59 -18.58 -7.75
N PRO A 89 -10.81 -19.66 -6.97
CA PRO A 89 -10.26 -19.76 -5.61
C PRO A 89 -8.73 -19.57 -5.56
N GLU A 90 -8.03 -20.05 -6.59
CA GLU A 90 -6.58 -19.85 -6.72
C GLU A 90 -6.21 -18.36 -6.87
N GLN A 91 -6.96 -17.60 -7.68
CA GLN A 91 -6.73 -16.17 -7.86
C GLN A 91 -7.02 -15.40 -6.57
N VAL A 92 -8.09 -15.74 -5.86
CA VAL A 92 -8.40 -15.13 -4.55
C VAL A 92 -7.26 -15.37 -3.55
N MET A 93 -6.70 -16.59 -3.52
CA MET A 93 -5.55 -16.90 -2.67
C MET A 93 -4.30 -16.12 -3.07
N LYS A 94 -3.98 -16.01 -4.37
CA LYS A 94 -2.86 -15.20 -4.86
C LYS A 94 -3.01 -13.73 -4.45
N PHE A 95 -4.22 -13.18 -4.57
CA PHE A 95 -4.52 -11.82 -4.11
C PHE A 95 -4.30 -11.67 -2.61
N LYS A 96 -4.86 -12.59 -1.79
CA LYS A 96 -4.67 -12.55 -0.32
C LYS A 96 -3.19 -12.60 0.06
N VAL A 97 -2.42 -13.51 -0.54
CA VAL A 97 -0.96 -13.62 -0.31
C VAL A 97 -0.23 -12.33 -0.71
N ALA A 98 -0.60 -11.70 -1.82
CA ALA A 98 0.01 -10.44 -2.25
C ALA A 98 -0.26 -9.30 -1.24
N VAL A 99 -1.49 -9.21 -0.71
CA VAL A 99 -1.87 -8.25 0.33
C VAL A 99 -1.06 -8.49 1.60
N GLU A 100 -1.00 -9.73 2.08
CA GLU A 100 -0.33 -10.10 3.32
C GLU A 100 1.18 -9.90 3.23
N ARG A 101 1.77 -10.18 2.06
CA ARG A 101 3.18 -9.90 1.78
C ARG A 101 3.48 -8.41 1.79
N ALA A 102 2.62 -7.58 1.19
CA ALA A 102 2.81 -6.14 1.17
C ALA A 102 2.70 -5.50 2.56
N ALA A 103 1.84 -6.06 3.43
CA ALA A 103 1.67 -5.60 4.80
C ALA A 103 2.58 -6.30 5.82
N ALA A 104 3.36 -7.30 5.39
CA ALA A 104 4.15 -8.20 6.25
C ALA A 104 3.34 -8.80 7.44
N LYS A 105 2.04 -9.03 7.23
CA LYS A 105 1.09 -9.44 8.29
C LYS A 105 -0.15 -10.09 7.68
N ASN A 106 -0.77 -11.03 8.39
CA ASN A 106 -2.00 -11.69 7.96
C ASN A 106 -3.17 -10.69 7.86
N LEU A 107 -4.04 -10.83 6.84
CA LEU A 107 -5.12 -9.87 6.60
C LEU A 107 -6.10 -9.79 7.77
N ASP A 108 -6.44 -10.94 8.36
CA ASP A 108 -7.37 -11.00 9.50
C ASP A 108 -6.81 -10.29 10.75
N GLU A 109 -5.50 -10.38 10.95
CA GLU A 109 -4.79 -9.65 12.02
C GLU A 109 -4.80 -8.15 11.75
N GLN A 110 -4.49 -7.72 10.52
CA GLN A 110 -4.52 -6.31 10.13
C GLN A 110 -5.92 -5.70 10.34
N VAL A 111 -6.98 -6.43 10.00
CA VAL A 111 -8.37 -5.97 10.20
C VAL A 111 -8.69 -5.83 11.69
N ARG A 112 -8.31 -6.82 12.51
CA ARG A 112 -8.54 -6.77 13.96
C ARG A 112 -7.86 -5.56 14.59
N GLU A 113 -6.56 -5.37 14.31
CA GLU A 113 -5.80 -4.24 14.83
C GLU A 113 -6.37 -2.89 14.40
N ARG A 114 -6.81 -2.77 13.13
CA ARG A 114 -7.44 -1.53 12.65
C ARG A 114 -8.74 -1.23 13.39
N ARG A 115 -9.58 -2.24 13.65
CA ARG A 115 -10.85 -2.08 14.38
C ARG A 115 -10.61 -1.72 15.84
N GLU A 116 -9.64 -2.35 16.49
CA GLU A 116 -9.24 -2.04 17.87
C GLU A 116 -8.74 -0.59 17.97
N LEU A 117 -7.84 -0.18 17.07
CA LEU A 117 -7.34 1.19 17.03
C LEU A 117 -8.47 2.21 16.83
N GLN A 118 -9.41 1.94 15.93
CA GLN A 118 -10.58 2.80 15.70
C GLN A 118 -11.45 2.93 16.96
N LYS A 119 -11.65 1.83 17.70
CA LYS A 119 -12.39 1.84 18.96
C LYS A 119 -11.68 2.69 20.02
N THR A 120 -10.38 2.45 20.24
CA THR A 120 -9.58 3.21 21.21
C THR A 120 -9.57 4.71 20.88
N LEU A 121 -9.43 5.06 19.60
CA LEU A 121 -9.48 6.45 19.16
C LEU A 121 -10.84 7.08 19.46
N ALA A 122 -11.95 6.39 19.12
CA ALA A 122 -13.29 6.88 19.39
C ALA A 122 -13.52 7.12 20.90
N GLU A 123 -13.06 6.20 21.76
CA GLU A 123 -13.14 6.35 23.22
C GLU A 123 -12.29 7.54 23.72
N SER A 124 -11.08 7.73 23.19
CA SER A 124 -10.23 8.87 23.56
C SER A 124 -10.82 10.22 23.15
N PHE A 125 -11.42 10.32 21.96
CA PHE A 125 -12.06 11.54 21.50
C PHE A 125 -13.33 11.84 22.30
N ALA A 126 -14.10 10.82 22.68
CA ALA A 126 -15.25 10.99 23.57
C ALA A 126 -14.84 11.49 24.97
N ALA A 127 -13.75 10.97 25.53
CA ALA A 127 -13.23 11.41 26.82
C ALA A 127 -12.71 12.86 26.80
N GLU A 128 -12.06 13.30 25.73
CA GLU A 128 -11.61 14.69 25.55
C GLU A 128 -12.77 15.67 25.32
N ALA A 129 -13.81 15.27 24.58
CA ALA A 129 -15.04 16.05 24.45
C ALA A 129 -15.76 16.23 25.80
N GLY A 130 -15.68 15.24 26.69
CA GLY A 130 -16.20 15.33 28.06
C GLY A 130 -15.46 16.34 28.94
N LYS A 131 -14.16 16.56 28.73
CA LYS A 131 -13.33 17.51 29.51
C LYS A 131 -13.47 18.95 29.06
N THR A 132 -13.88 19.20 27.81
CA THR A 132 -14.05 20.54 27.22
C THR A 132 -15.47 21.10 27.37
N SER A 133 -16.31 20.49 28.21
CA SER A 133 -17.65 20.99 28.56
C SER A 133 -17.58 22.19 29.52
N GLY A 134 -17.01 23.29 29.04
CA GLY A 134 -17.08 24.63 29.62
C GLY A 134 -17.68 25.60 28.60
N LYS A 135 -19.00 25.80 28.71
CA LYS A 135 -19.86 26.80 28.04
C LYS A 135 -20.30 26.49 26.58
N PRO A 136 -21.61 26.25 26.35
CA PRO A 136 -22.18 26.21 25.00
C PRO A 136 -22.25 27.63 24.42
N SER A 137 -21.60 27.87 23.28
CA SER A 137 -21.89 29.02 22.43
C SER A 137 -23.16 28.73 21.64
N THR A 138 -24.26 29.33 22.06
CA THR A 138 -25.53 29.33 21.32
C THR A 138 -25.30 30.02 19.96
N PRO A 139 -25.68 29.42 18.82
CA PRO A 139 -25.69 30.15 17.56
C PRO A 139 -26.82 31.19 17.59
N PRO A 140 -26.60 32.46 17.17
CA PRO A 140 -27.68 33.43 17.06
C PRO A 140 -28.67 33.01 15.97
N PRO A 141 -29.99 33.18 16.17
CA PRO A 141 -30.98 32.78 15.17
C PRO A 141 -31.16 33.86 14.10
N GLY A 142 -31.04 33.45 12.83
CA GLY A 142 -31.61 34.13 11.67
C GLY A 142 -30.67 35.05 10.89
N GLU A 143 -29.98 34.50 9.88
CA GLU A 143 -29.48 35.28 8.74
C GLU A 143 -29.95 34.65 7.42
N PRO A 144 -30.51 35.44 6.48
CA PRO A 144 -30.92 34.97 5.15
C PRO A 144 -29.70 34.71 4.24
N PRO A 145 -29.86 33.96 3.12
CA PRO A 145 -28.75 33.38 2.37
C PRO A 145 -27.84 34.44 1.72
N PRO A 146 -26.52 34.22 1.65
CA PRO A 146 -25.57 35.21 1.17
C PRO A 146 -25.57 35.35 -0.36
N GLN A 147 -25.65 36.60 -0.83
CA GLN A 147 -25.34 37.02 -2.20
C GLN A 147 -23.82 37.11 -2.43
N PRO A 148 -23.33 37.14 -3.69
CA PRO A 148 -21.92 36.90 -4.00
C PRO A 148 -21.02 38.14 -3.93
N SER A 149 -19.80 37.89 -3.40
CA SER A 149 -18.48 38.51 -3.69
C SER A 149 -18.05 39.77 -2.95
N GLN A 150 -16.97 39.67 -2.13
CA GLN A 150 -15.66 40.36 -2.30
C GLN A 150 -14.62 39.88 -1.24
N PRO A 151 -13.29 40.09 -1.45
CA PRO A 151 -12.22 39.31 -0.81
C PRO A 151 -11.98 39.62 0.68
N GLN A 152 -11.88 38.58 1.52
CA GLN A 152 -11.56 38.70 2.94
C GLN A 152 -10.04 38.83 3.21
N PRO A 153 -9.60 39.62 4.21
CA PRO A 153 -8.22 39.64 4.69
C PRO A 153 -7.83 38.29 5.32
N GLN A 154 -6.57 37.88 5.10
CA GLN A 154 -5.99 36.62 5.60
C GLN A 154 -6.23 36.40 7.10
N GLN A 155 -7.03 35.39 7.44
CA GLN A 155 -7.12 34.85 8.79
C GLN A 155 -5.90 33.97 9.09
N GLN A 156 -5.10 34.39 10.06
CA GLN A 156 -4.03 33.61 10.67
C GLN A 156 -4.62 32.32 11.27
N ALA A 157 -4.13 31.17 10.81
CA ALA A 157 -4.48 29.88 11.36
C ALA A 157 -4.00 29.77 12.81
N SER A 158 -4.93 29.74 13.77
CA SER A 158 -4.64 29.36 15.14
C SER A 158 -4.40 27.85 15.18
N ALA A 159 -3.13 27.44 15.20
CA ALA A 159 -2.76 26.06 15.50
C ALA A 159 -3.17 25.72 16.95
N PRO A 160 -3.73 24.54 17.23
CA PRO A 160 -3.98 24.12 18.60
C PRO A 160 -2.65 23.94 19.35
N GLU A 161 -2.63 24.28 20.64
CA GLU A 161 -1.45 24.09 21.48
C GLU A 161 -1.04 22.61 21.53
N ARG A 162 0.26 22.39 21.35
CA ARG A 162 0.88 21.07 21.27
C ARG A 162 0.87 20.42 22.65
N GLY A 163 -0.14 19.59 22.93
CA GLY A 163 -0.09 18.63 24.03
C GLY A 163 1.08 17.65 23.85
N ASP A 164 1.60 17.12 24.97
CA ASP A 164 2.77 16.24 25.04
C ASP A 164 2.63 15.02 24.10
N GLY A 165 3.10 15.21 22.86
CA GLY A 165 3.07 14.19 21.83
C GLY A 165 4.06 13.09 22.15
N GLN A 166 3.59 11.84 22.15
CA GLN A 166 4.48 10.69 22.11
C GLN A 166 5.48 10.85 20.95
N THR A 167 6.76 10.68 21.25
CA THR A 167 7.84 10.75 20.29
C THR A 167 7.66 9.66 19.22
N VAL A 168 7.04 10.02 18.10
CA VAL A 168 6.96 9.14 16.94
C VAL A 168 8.37 9.02 16.35
N LYS A 169 8.93 7.81 16.41
CA LYS A 169 10.28 7.53 15.92
C LYS A 169 10.27 7.53 14.39
N GLY A 170 10.62 8.65 13.78
CA GLY A 170 10.79 8.77 12.34
C GLY A 170 12.07 8.06 11.88
N PHE A 171 11.96 7.20 10.87
CA PHE A 171 13.13 6.71 10.16
C PHE A 171 13.55 7.74 9.12
N ARG A 172 14.72 8.36 9.32
CA ARG A 172 15.35 9.22 8.33
C ARG A 172 15.95 8.36 7.23
N MET A 173 15.47 8.51 5.99
CA MET A 173 16.15 7.94 4.82
C MET A 173 17.50 8.65 4.68
N LYS A 174 18.59 7.92 4.87
CA LYS A 174 19.94 8.42 4.57
C LYS A 174 20.13 8.36 3.06
N ASP A 175 20.73 9.40 2.51
CA ASP A 175 21.12 9.44 1.10
C ASP A 175 21.91 8.18 0.74
N ALA A 176 21.62 7.61 -0.42
CA ALA A 176 22.21 6.36 -0.92
C ALA A 176 23.75 6.40 -1.04
N ASN A 177 24.37 7.56 -0.83
CA ASN A 177 25.81 7.78 -0.92
C ASN A 177 26.54 7.76 0.42
N ALA A 178 25.85 7.60 1.56
CA ALA A 178 26.50 7.51 2.87
C ALA A 178 27.24 6.16 3.11
N ASN A 179 27.16 5.23 2.17
CA ASN A 179 27.90 3.96 2.18
C ASN A 179 28.80 3.76 0.95
N ALA A 180 29.02 4.79 0.11
CA ALA A 180 29.94 4.67 -1.03
C ALA A 180 31.40 4.46 -0.57
N ASP A 181 31.77 4.98 0.61
CA ASP A 181 33.13 4.81 1.18
C ASP A 181 33.26 3.63 2.14
N ARG A 182 32.25 2.75 2.20
CA ARG A 182 32.34 1.51 2.98
C ARG A 182 31.71 0.33 2.24
N THR A 183 32.13 0.15 1.00
CA THR A 183 32.05 -1.17 0.36
C THR A 183 33.22 -2.01 0.87
N GLU A 184 33.20 -2.35 2.17
CA GLU A 184 33.82 -3.62 2.53
C GLU A 184 32.91 -4.69 1.94
N LEU A 185 33.30 -5.17 0.77
CA LEU A 185 32.77 -6.38 0.19
C LEU A 185 32.65 -7.39 1.32
N ALA A 186 31.42 -7.81 1.61
CA ALA A 186 31.19 -9.08 2.27
C ALA A 186 31.73 -10.17 1.33
N SER A 187 33.06 -10.29 1.33
CA SER A 187 33.81 -11.36 0.73
C SER A 187 33.32 -12.59 1.46
N SER A 188 32.40 -13.30 0.81
CA SER A 188 32.12 -14.69 1.11
C SER A 188 33.46 -15.34 1.45
N GLY A 189 33.51 -16.00 2.61
CA GLY A 189 34.67 -16.78 3.05
C GLY A 189 34.90 -18.00 2.16
N LEU A 190 34.96 -17.79 0.85
CA LEU A 190 35.44 -18.73 -0.13
C LEU A 190 36.90 -18.39 -0.36
N GLN A 191 37.68 -18.95 0.56
CA GLN A 191 39.11 -18.79 0.73
C GLN A 191 39.83 -19.05 -0.61
N TRP A 192 40.99 -18.40 -0.78
CA TRP A 192 41.95 -18.58 -1.88
C TRP A 192 42.21 -20.06 -2.30
N THR A 193 41.86 -21.00 -1.41
CA THR A 193 41.80 -22.45 -1.62
C THR A 193 40.94 -22.88 -2.82
N VAL A 194 39.81 -22.22 -3.11
CA VAL A 194 38.98 -22.60 -4.28
C VAL A 194 39.66 -22.17 -5.58
N LEU A 195 40.31 -21.00 -5.60
CA LEU A 195 41.10 -20.57 -6.74
C LEU A 195 42.28 -21.53 -6.98
N ALA A 196 43.00 -21.88 -5.91
CA ALA A 196 44.11 -22.82 -5.97
C ALA A 196 43.68 -24.22 -6.44
N ALA A 197 42.51 -24.71 -6.01
CA ALA A 197 41.97 -26.00 -6.43
C ALA A 197 41.62 -26.03 -7.93
N VAL A 198 41.03 -24.95 -8.45
CA VAL A 198 40.71 -24.83 -9.88
C VAL A 198 41.99 -24.79 -10.72
N PHE A 199 42.99 -23.99 -10.32
CA PHE A 199 44.28 -23.97 -11.02
C PHE A 199 45.01 -25.31 -10.95
N GLY A 200 44.94 -26.01 -9.81
CA GLY A 200 45.49 -27.35 -9.66
C GLY A 200 44.84 -28.37 -10.62
N LEU A 201 43.51 -28.35 -10.75
CA LEU A 201 42.79 -29.21 -11.69
C LEU A 201 43.15 -28.92 -13.15
N ILE A 202 43.29 -27.65 -13.51
CA ILE A 202 43.71 -27.24 -14.87
C ILE A 202 45.14 -27.73 -15.15
N ALA A 203 46.06 -27.61 -14.19
CA ALA A 203 47.44 -28.06 -14.36
C ALA A 203 47.54 -29.59 -14.50
N VAL A 204 46.76 -30.36 -13.74
CA VAL A 204 46.69 -31.82 -13.87
C VAL A 204 46.10 -32.22 -15.22
N PHE A 205 45.06 -31.52 -15.69
CA PHE A 205 44.46 -31.79 -17.00
C PHE A 205 45.46 -31.49 -18.13
N ALA A 206 46.16 -30.35 -18.07
CA ALA A 206 47.18 -30.00 -19.05
C ALA A 206 48.34 -31.01 -19.06
N LEU A 207 48.87 -31.38 -17.89
CA LEU A 207 49.90 -32.42 -17.77
C LEU A 207 49.41 -33.79 -18.28
N GLY A 208 48.14 -34.11 -18.08
CA GLY A 208 47.51 -35.32 -18.61
C GLY A 208 47.41 -35.32 -20.14
N CYS A 209 47.01 -34.20 -20.74
CA CYS A 209 47.00 -34.03 -22.20
C CYS A 209 48.42 -34.11 -22.79
N LEU A 210 49.38 -33.40 -22.19
CA LEU A 210 50.79 -33.40 -22.63
C LEU A 210 51.48 -34.77 -22.49
N ARG A 211 51.07 -35.60 -21.52
CA ARG A 211 51.58 -36.97 -21.35
C ARG A 211 50.92 -38.01 -22.26
N ARG A 212 49.76 -37.69 -22.86
CA ARG A 212 49.05 -38.59 -23.78
C ARG A 212 49.54 -38.43 -25.23
N GLU A 213 50.21 -37.33 -25.54
CA GLU A 213 50.78 -37.03 -26.86
C GLU A 213 52.29 -37.37 -26.98
N ARG A 214 52.88 -38.04 -25.97
CA ARG A 214 54.19 -38.71 -26.06
C ARG A 214 54.01 -40.21 -25.88
#